data_AF-A0A6F8TA11-F1
#
_entry.id   AF-A0A6F8TA11-F1
#
_cell.length_a   1.000
_cell.length_b   1.000
_cell.length_c   1.000
_cell.angle_alpha   90.00
_cell.angle_beta   90.00
_cell.angle_gamma   90.00
#
_symmetry.space_group_name_H-M   'P 1'
#
loop_
_entity.id
_entity.type
_entity.pdbx_description
1 polymer ?
#
loop_
_entity_poly.entity_id
_entity_poly.type
_entity_poly.pdbx_seq_one_letter_code
_entity_poly.pdbx_strand_id
1 'polypeptide(L)'
;MPGRLYYRSDTRPPQQIFKEGFSPRIRGYEEKWWTEAIKSRGYTNDYGIDNQSVDGDPSVCICMTTKLESAPIFPLNTETSYIYAIALPEATKIEYLGRGNGEVKLSRTTDTPCDFEHIILDLHSFQARQARNICRFFDYQMANLGAYAGWPLYAYEALAYEVPSLSIICAIQCLRENSDSPMEISCDISTQSKFSEDKKFILEGDIIENLNFSNAHTLRTGEKSGSKWDEMDYSLLKEQAIKEIGRVKESGQTTTPNIYYGLGGKTF
;
A
#
# COMPACT_ATOMS: atom_id res chain seq x y z
N MET A 1 -13.47 -15.15 -8.61
CA MET A 1 -12.65 -14.15 -9.35
C MET A 1 -11.23 -14.21 -8.83
N PRO A 2 -10.20 -13.82 -9.60
CA PRO A 2 -8.84 -13.87 -9.08
C PRO A 2 -8.67 -12.77 -8.01
N GLY A 3 -8.19 -13.15 -6.84
CA GLY A 3 -7.62 -12.20 -5.90
C GLY A 3 -6.26 -11.70 -6.36
N ARG A 4 -5.63 -10.91 -5.50
CA ARG A 4 -4.29 -10.39 -5.70
C ARG A 4 -3.43 -10.61 -4.46
N LEU A 5 -2.12 -10.76 -4.68
CA LEU A 5 -1.12 -10.75 -3.63
C LEU A 5 -0.81 -9.32 -3.18
N TYR A 6 -0.77 -9.18 -1.86
CA TYR A 6 -0.31 -8.01 -1.14
C TYR A 6 0.74 -8.43 -0.12
N TYR A 7 1.60 -7.48 0.22
CA TYR A 7 2.66 -7.67 1.18
C TYR A 7 2.67 -6.55 2.20
N ARG A 8 3.05 -6.88 3.43
CA ARG A 8 3.21 -5.92 4.51
C ARG A 8 4.32 -6.41 5.43
N SER A 9 5.22 -5.53 5.85
CA SER A 9 6.06 -5.85 7.01
C SER A 9 5.44 -5.33 8.32
N ASP A 10 5.68 -6.07 9.39
CA ASP A 10 5.26 -5.74 10.75
C ASP A 10 6.27 -6.35 11.74
N THR A 11 6.43 -5.71 12.90
CA THR A 11 7.35 -6.18 13.95
C THR A 11 6.73 -7.27 14.81
N ARG A 12 5.40 -7.41 14.80
CA ARG A 12 4.70 -8.49 15.48
C ARG A 12 5.04 -9.83 14.83
N PRO A 13 5.21 -10.91 15.62
CA PRO A 13 5.62 -12.21 15.10
C PRO A 13 4.46 -12.98 14.45
N PRO A 14 4.75 -13.98 13.59
CA PRO A 14 3.73 -14.73 12.86
C PRO A 14 2.73 -15.45 13.76
N GLN A 15 3.15 -15.94 14.92
CA GLN A 15 2.27 -16.61 15.89
C GLN A 15 1.14 -15.69 16.37
N GLN A 16 1.41 -14.39 16.46
CA GLN A 16 0.40 -13.39 16.81
C GLN A 16 -0.45 -13.04 15.57
N ILE A 17 0.19 -12.68 14.47
CA ILE A 17 -0.50 -12.17 13.27
C ILE A 17 -1.39 -13.25 12.61
N PHE A 18 -0.98 -14.51 12.59
CA PHE A 18 -1.79 -15.61 12.06
C PHE A 18 -3.03 -15.91 12.90
N LYS A 19 -3.07 -15.42 14.15
CA LYS A 19 -4.26 -15.51 15.00
C LYS A 19 -5.15 -14.28 14.85
N GLU A 20 -4.56 -13.10 14.87
CA GLU A 20 -5.27 -11.83 15.04
C GLU A 20 -5.57 -11.11 13.72
N GLY A 21 -4.76 -11.31 12.68
CA GLY A 21 -4.79 -10.49 11.48
C GLY A 21 -4.21 -9.09 11.73
N PHE A 22 -4.61 -8.13 10.90
CA PHE A 22 -4.23 -6.72 11.04
C PHE A 22 -5.48 -5.84 11.16
N SER A 23 -5.60 -5.11 12.26
CA SER A 23 -6.66 -4.11 12.47
C SER A 23 -6.06 -2.71 12.66
N PRO A 24 -6.79 -1.64 12.32
CA PRO A 24 -6.31 -0.27 12.46
C PRO A 24 -6.27 0.13 13.93
N ARG A 25 -5.42 1.11 14.26
CA ARG A 25 -5.26 1.61 15.65
C ARG A 25 -6.48 2.39 16.11
N ILE A 26 -7.06 3.19 15.21
CA ILE A 26 -8.27 3.96 15.42
C ILE A 26 -9.40 3.23 14.68
N ARG A 27 -10.40 2.81 15.44
CA ARG A 27 -11.62 2.17 14.94
C ARG A 27 -12.77 3.18 15.01
N GLY A 28 -13.80 3.00 14.18
CA GLY A 28 -15.04 3.79 14.27
C GLY A 28 -15.37 4.68 13.06
N TYR A 29 -14.64 4.54 11.95
CA TYR A 29 -14.94 5.27 10.72
C TYR A 29 -15.87 4.50 9.76
N GLU A 30 -16.13 3.21 10.02
CA GLU A 30 -17.09 2.36 9.27
C GLU A 30 -17.00 2.60 7.75
N GLU A 31 -18.10 2.98 7.08
CA GLU A 31 -18.15 3.23 5.63
C GLU A 31 -17.28 4.40 5.14
N LYS A 32 -16.80 5.25 6.05
CA LYS A 32 -15.98 6.43 5.77
C LYS A 32 -14.49 6.22 6.05
N TRP A 33 -14.07 5.02 6.44
CA TRP A 33 -12.66 4.76 6.77
C TRP A 33 -11.73 5.17 5.62
N TRP A 34 -12.12 4.94 4.37
CA TRP A 34 -11.27 5.19 3.22
C TRP A 34 -11.01 6.68 2.99
N THR A 35 -12.01 7.54 3.23
CA THR A 35 -11.82 9.00 3.17
C THR A 35 -10.98 9.52 4.32
N GLU A 36 -11.00 8.87 5.48
CA GLU A 36 -10.19 9.29 6.63
C GLU A 36 -8.76 8.75 6.53
N ALA A 37 -8.60 7.54 5.98
CA ALA A 37 -7.33 6.88 5.76
C ALA A 37 -6.48 7.58 4.71
N ILE A 38 -7.09 8.13 3.67
CA ILE A 38 -6.38 9.00 2.74
C ILE A 38 -6.41 10.37 3.37
N LYS A 39 -5.29 10.91 3.90
CA LYS A 39 -5.22 12.16 4.70
C LYS A 39 -5.99 13.32 4.04
N SER A 40 -7.31 13.38 4.23
CA SER A 40 -8.25 14.11 3.35
C SER A 40 -8.49 15.55 3.76
N ARG A 41 -7.77 16.03 4.78
CA ARG A 41 -7.91 17.40 5.29
C ARG A 41 -7.31 18.48 4.38
N GLY A 42 -6.85 18.14 3.17
CA GLY A 42 -6.14 19.08 2.30
C GLY A 42 -6.50 19.04 0.81
N TYR A 43 -7.59 18.39 0.38
CA TYR A 43 -8.02 18.49 -1.02
C TYR A 43 -8.54 19.91 -1.31
N THR A 44 -7.64 20.82 -1.66
CA THR A 44 -8.01 22.16 -2.10
C THR A 44 -8.47 22.16 -3.56
N ASN A 45 -8.09 21.13 -4.32
CA ASN A 45 -8.38 20.94 -5.74
C ASN A 45 -8.15 19.48 -6.18
N ASP A 46 -8.31 19.20 -7.48
CA ASP A 46 -8.09 17.89 -8.09
C ASP A 46 -6.60 17.48 -8.16
N TYR A 47 -5.68 18.23 -7.53
CA TYR A 47 -4.24 18.08 -7.71
C TYR A 47 -3.52 17.49 -6.49
N GLY A 48 -4.08 17.57 -5.28
CA GLY A 48 -3.45 17.04 -4.06
C GLY A 48 -3.48 18.04 -2.91
N ILE A 49 -2.48 17.97 -2.03
CA ILE A 49 -2.29 18.87 -0.88
C ILE A 49 -0.96 19.59 -1.07
N ASP A 50 -0.93 20.93 -1.03
CA ASP A 50 0.30 21.75 -0.96
C ASP A 50 1.45 21.23 -1.87
N ASN A 51 1.18 21.20 -3.18
CA ASN A 51 2.09 20.76 -4.25
C ASN A 51 2.58 19.30 -4.16
N GLN A 52 1.88 18.44 -3.40
CA GLN A 52 2.22 17.03 -3.18
C GLN A 52 1.00 16.11 -3.29
N SER A 53 1.23 14.85 -3.66
CA SER A 53 0.20 13.81 -3.55
C SER A 53 -0.09 13.48 -2.08
N VAL A 54 -1.21 12.79 -1.85
CA VAL A 54 -1.62 12.34 -0.52
C VAL A 54 -0.88 11.08 -0.07
N ASP A 55 -1.00 10.75 1.22
CA ASP A 55 -0.44 9.55 1.84
C ASP A 55 -1.51 8.86 2.70
N GLY A 56 -1.34 7.56 2.94
CA GLY A 56 -2.19 6.78 3.84
C GLY A 56 -1.87 7.07 5.32
N ASP A 57 -2.91 7.19 6.15
CA ASP A 57 -2.79 7.28 7.61
C ASP A 57 -2.77 5.86 8.22
N PRO A 58 -1.61 5.37 8.70
CA PRO A 58 -1.48 4.04 9.29
C PRO A 58 -2.23 3.89 10.63
N SER A 59 -2.78 4.98 11.17
CA SER A 59 -3.65 4.94 12.35
C SER A 59 -5.05 4.45 12.00
N VAL A 60 -5.51 4.71 10.78
CA VAL A 60 -6.90 4.47 10.33
C VAL A 60 -7.00 3.26 9.38
N CYS A 61 -5.89 2.84 8.79
CA CYS A 61 -5.86 1.73 7.84
C CYS A 61 -4.60 0.86 8.00
N ILE A 62 -4.62 -0.27 7.30
CA ILE A 62 -3.48 -1.15 7.08
C ILE A 62 -2.83 -0.78 5.74
N CYS A 63 -1.67 -0.12 5.79
CA CYS A 63 -0.82 0.08 4.62
C CYS A 63 -0.18 -1.24 4.18
N MET A 64 -0.30 -1.56 2.90
CA MET A 64 0.28 -2.73 2.26
C MET A 64 0.89 -2.30 0.91
N THR A 65 1.54 -3.24 0.23
CA THR A 65 2.05 -3.05 -1.11
C THR A 65 1.67 -4.22 -2.01
N THR A 66 1.55 -3.98 -3.31
CA THR A 66 1.41 -5.06 -4.30
C THR A 66 2.75 -5.66 -4.75
N LYS A 67 3.88 -5.20 -4.18
CA LYS A 67 5.23 -5.62 -4.56
C LYS A 67 6.04 -6.07 -3.36
N LEU A 68 6.53 -7.31 -3.38
CA LEU A 68 7.30 -7.89 -2.27
C LEU A 68 8.52 -7.03 -1.93
N GLU A 69 9.25 -6.56 -2.94
CA GLU A 69 10.45 -5.73 -2.81
C GLU A 69 10.18 -4.36 -2.18
N SER A 70 8.91 -3.95 -2.14
CA SER A 70 8.48 -2.71 -1.48
C SER A 70 8.00 -2.93 -0.03
N ALA A 71 7.74 -4.16 0.38
CA ALA A 71 7.19 -4.47 1.70
C ALA A 71 8.10 -4.06 2.87
N PRO A 72 9.45 -4.16 2.77
CA PRO A 72 10.36 -3.74 3.84
C PRO A 72 10.25 -2.26 4.24
N ILE A 73 9.62 -1.42 3.41
CA ILE A 73 9.39 0.01 3.67
C ILE A 73 8.40 0.20 4.84
N PHE A 74 7.49 -0.75 5.10
CA PHE A 74 6.48 -0.64 6.16
C PHE A 74 6.74 -1.62 7.30
N PRO A 75 6.85 -1.22 8.59
CA PRO A 75 7.03 0.14 9.09
C PRO A 75 8.47 0.62 8.88
N LEU A 76 8.71 1.93 8.89
CA LEU A 76 10.00 2.54 8.52
C LEU A 76 11.12 2.44 9.55
N ASN A 77 10.96 1.55 10.53
CA ASN A 77 12.02 1.27 11.48
C ASN A 77 13.03 0.27 10.92
N THR A 78 14.22 0.24 11.51
CA THR A 78 15.28 -0.74 11.20
C THR A 78 15.19 -2.00 12.05
N GLU A 79 14.10 -2.15 12.81
CA GLU A 79 13.90 -3.31 13.66
C GLU A 79 13.74 -4.58 12.81
N THR A 80 14.19 -5.70 13.36
CA THR A 80 13.84 -7.03 12.84
C THR A 80 12.33 -7.12 12.68
N SER A 81 11.89 -7.53 11.49
CA SER A 81 10.48 -7.58 11.15
C SER A 81 10.14 -8.87 10.41
N TYR A 82 8.86 -9.05 10.12
CA TYR A 82 8.38 -10.12 9.27
C TYR A 82 7.65 -9.52 8.08
N ILE A 83 7.94 -10.00 6.88
CA ILE A 83 7.11 -9.72 5.71
C ILE A 83 6.02 -10.78 5.65
N TYR A 84 4.77 -10.34 5.61
CA TYR A 84 3.58 -11.16 5.46
C TYR A 84 3.09 -11.10 4.01
N ALA A 85 2.85 -12.27 3.41
CA ALA A 85 2.14 -12.40 2.14
C ALA A 85 0.64 -12.60 2.40
N ILE A 86 -0.19 -11.84 1.71
CA ILE A 86 -1.60 -11.70 1.99
C ILE A 86 -2.39 -11.81 0.67
N ALA A 87 -3.43 -12.65 0.63
CA ALA A 87 -4.35 -12.76 -0.50
C ALA A 87 -5.65 -12.01 -0.21
N LEU A 88 -5.95 -10.99 -1.01
CA LEU A 88 -7.14 -10.17 -0.87
C LEU A 88 -7.78 -9.91 -2.23
N PRO A 89 -9.00 -9.37 -2.30
CA PRO A 89 -9.61 -8.95 -3.55
C PRO A 89 -8.77 -7.91 -4.30
N GLU A 90 -9.02 -7.75 -5.60
CA GLU A 90 -8.42 -6.68 -6.39
C GLU A 90 -8.74 -5.29 -5.81
N ALA A 91 -7.79 -4.37 -6.00
CA ALA A 91 -7.89 -3.04 -5.46
C ALA A 91 -8.95 -2.19 -6.21
N THR A 92 -9.79 -1.52 -5.43
CA THR A 92 -10.76 -0.53 -5.87
C THR A 92 -10.06 0.79 -6.13
N LYS A 93 -10.28 1.36 -7.32
CA LYS A 93 -9.68 2.63 -7.72
C LYS A 93 -10.41 3.82 -7.10
N ILE A 94 -9.66 4.90 -6.90
CA ILE A 94 -10.21 6.19 -6.48
C ILE A 94 -10.18 7.14 -7.68
N GLU A 95 -11.31 7.80 -7.95
CA GLU A 95 -11.46 8.71 -9.08
C GLU A 95 -11.92 10.08 -8.63
N TYR A 96 -11.31 11.13 -9.20
CA TYR A 96 -11.85 12.48 -9.11
C TYR A 96 -13.19 12.61 -9.85
N LEU A 97 -14.11 13.37 -9.27
CA LEU A 97 -15.37 13.75 -9.92
C LEU A 97 -15.20 14.83 -10.99
N GLY A 98 -14.01 15.46 -11.09
CA GLY A 98 -13.67 16.43 -12.12
C GLY A 98 -14.35 17.79 -11.93
N ARG A 99 -14.72 18.13 -10.69
CA ARG A 99 -15.37 19.40 -10.33
C ARG A 99 -14.37 20.49 -9.93
N GLY A 100 -13.07 20.19 -9.93
CA GLY A 100 -12.02 21.13 -9.54
C GLY A 100 -11.90 21.38 -8.04
N ASN A 101 -12.74 20.75 -7.22
CA ASN A 101 -12.78 20.90 -5.77
C ASN A 101 -12.18 19.70 -5.02
N GLY A 102 -11.53 18.76 -5.73
CA GLY A 102 -10.89 17.60 -5.14
C GLY A 102 -11.83 16.50 -4.67
N GLU A 103 -13.14 16.59 -4.97
CA GLU A 103 -14.09 15.52 -4.66
C GLU A 103 -13.72 14.21 -5.38
N VAL A 104 -13.75 13.10 -4.63
CA VAL A 104 -13.42 11.75 -5.11
C VAL A 104 -14.55 10.76 -4.86
N LYS A 105 -14.55 9.69 -5.65
CA LYS A 105 -15.41 8.52 -5.47
C LYS A 105 -14.60 7.22 -5.61
N LEU A 106 -15.13 6.14 -5.06
CA LEU A 106 -14.66 4.79 -5.35
C LEU A 106 -15.22 4.33 -6.70
N SER A 107 -14.34 3.91 -7.60
CA SER A 107 -14.68 3.30 -8.89
C SER A 107 -14.85 1.80 -8.68
N ARG A 108 -16.06 1.41 -8.29
CA ARG A 108 -16.42 0.01 -8.07
C ARG A 108 -16.74 -0.67 -9.40
N THR A 109 -16.32 -1.92 -9.53
CA THR A 109 -16.64 -2.79 -10.66
C THR A 109 -17.45 -3.99 -10.17
N THR A 110 -17.84 -4.87 -11.09
CA THR A 110 -18.43 -6.18 -10.75
C THR A 110 -17.53 -7.03 -9.85
N ASP A 111 -16.24 -6.71 -9.81
CA ASP A 111 -15.20 -7.54 -9.20
C ASP A 111 -14.72 -6.98 -7.85
N THR A 112 -15.14 -5.77 -7.51
CA THR A 112 -14.79 -5.12 -6.24
C THR A 112 -15.78 -5.46 -5.12
N PRO A 113 -15.30 -5.62 -3.87
CA PRO A 113 -16.18 -5.81 -2.71
C PRO A 113 -17.21 -4.67 -2.53
N CYS A 114 -18.42 -5.06 -2.14
CA CYS A 114 -19.50 -4.14 -1.77
C CYS A 114 -19.30 -3.56 -0.37
N ASP A 115 -18.84 -4.39 0.56
CA ASP A 115 -18.73 -4.07 1.97
C ASP A 115 -17.43 -3.29 2.21
N PHE A 116 -17.56 -2.11 2.82
CA PHE A 116 -16.44 -1.18 2.97
C PHE A 116 -15.26 -1.78 3.76
N GLU A 117 -15.52 -2.68 4.70
CA GLU A 117 -14.49 -3.35 5.51
C GLU A 117 -13.61 -4.29 4.67
N HIS A 118 -14.11 -4.76 3.52
CA HIS A 118 -13.40 -5.68 2.63
C HIS A 118 -12.79 -4.98 1.40
N ILE A 119 -13.03 -3.68 1.24
CA ILE A 119 -12.45 -2.91 0.13
C ILE A 119 -10.95 -2.76 0.35
N ILE A 120 -10.21 -3.05 -0.72
CA ILE A 120 -8.81 -2.68 -0.85
C ILE A 120 -8.73 -1.45 -1.73
N LEU A 121 -7.99 -0.41 -1.33
CA LEU A 121 -7.83 0.81 -2.13
C LEU A 121 -6.53 0.76 -2.91
N ASP A 122 -6.59 1.15 -4.18
CA ASP A 122 -5.40 1.44 -4.99
C ASP A 122 -4.97 2.89 -4.75
N LEU A 123 -4.17 3.10 -3.70
CA LEU A 123 -3.66 4.43 -3.37
C LEU A 123 -2.56 4.85 -4.34
N HIS A 124 -1.73 3.90 -4.79
CA HIS A 124 -0.66 4.16 -5.76
C HIS A 124 -1.16 4.84 -7.05
N SER A 125 -2.18 4.28 -7.71
CA SER A 125 -2.72 4.87 -8.94
C SER A 125 -3.31 6.27 -8.69
N PHE A 126 -3.90 6.48 -7.52
CA PHE A 126 -4.48 7.76 -7.14
C PHE A 126 -3.38 8.82 -6.91
N GLN A 127 -2.35 8.49 -6.15
CA GLN A 127 -1.16 9.33 -5.94
C GLN A 127 -0.47 9.68 -7.27
N ALA A 128 -0.40 8.74 -8.21
CA ALA A 128 0.28 8.95 -9.48
C ALA A 128 -0.48 9.95 -10.37
N ARG A 129 -1.82 9.90 -10.29
CA ARG A 129 -2.70 10.88 -10.92
C ARG A 129 -2.52 12.27 -10.31
N GLN A 130 -2.39 12.36 -8.98
CA GLN A 130 -2.15 13.62 -8.28
C GLN A 130 -0.80 14.25 -8.66
N ALA A 131 0.29 13.48 -8.59
CA ALA A 131 1.61 13.95 -8.99
C ALA A 131 1.60 14.50 -10.43
N ARG A 132 0.94 13.79 -11.35
CA ARG A 132 0.76 14.25 -12.74
C ARG A 132 -0.03 15.56 -12.81
N ASN A 133 -1.10 15.68 -12.05
CA ASN A 133 -1.94 16.88 -12.02
C ASN A 133 -1.18 18.09 -11.47
N ILE A 134 -0.37 17.92 -10.42
CA ILE A 134 0.52 18.97 -9.89
C ILE A 134 1.53 19.40 -10.95
N CYS A 135 2.19 18.44 -11.61
CA CYS A 135 3.17 18.77 -12.66
C CYS A 135 2.53 19.57 -13.80
N ARG A 136 1.29 19.23 -14.18
CA ARG A 136 0.54 19.98 -15.19
C ARG A 136 0.16 21.38 -14.73
N PHE A 137 -0.24 21.54 -13.47
CA PHE A 137 -0.60 22.84 -12.92
C PHE A 137 0.58 23.85 -12.96
N PHE A 138 1.81 23.37 -12.78
CA PHE A 138 3.04 24.17 -12.89
C PHE A 138 3.71 24.07 -14.27
N ASP A 139 2.98 23.64 -15.31
CA ASP A 139 3.45 23.54 -16.70
C ASP A 139 4.80 22.80 -16.89
N TYR A 140 5.13 21.87 -15.99
CA TYR A 140 6.43 21.16 -15.99
C TYR A 140 7.67 22.07 -15.97
N GLN A 141 7.54 23.34 -15.57
CA GLN A 141 8.61 24.33 -15.69
C GLN A 141 9.66 24.24 -14.56
N MET A 142 9.35 23.49 -13.50
CA MET A 142 10.14 23.45 -12.28
C MET A 142 11.02 22.20 -12.22
N ALA A 143 12.31 22.38 -11.93
CA ALA A 143 13.22 21.26 -11.73
C ALA A 143 12.75 20.38 -10.56
N ASN A 144 12.91 19.07 -10.70
CA ASN A 144 12.57 18.05 -9.69
C ASN A 144 11.11 18.02 -9.20
N LEU A 145 10.20 18.80 -9.80
CA LEU A 145 8.80 18.88 -9.36
C LEU A 145 8.10 17.53 -9.41
N GLY A 146 8.34 16.71 -10.43
CA GLY A 146 7.72 15.39 -10.53
C GLY A 146 8.12 14.46 -9.37
N ALA A 147 9.38 14.55 -8.94
CA ALA A 147 9.89 13.80 -7.80
C ALA A 147 9.31 14.37 -6.49
N TYR A 148 9.36 15.69 -6.30
CA TYR A 148 8.80 16.35 -5.13
C TYR A 148 7.29 16.10 -4.96
N ALA A 149 6.50 16.26 -6.03
CA ALA A 149 5.05 16.04 -6.02
C ALA A 149 4.68 14.57 -5.81
N GLY A 150 5.51 13.67 -6.32
CA GLY A 150 5.36 12.23 -6.19
C GLY A 150 5.94 11.65 -4.90
N TRP A 151 6.42 12.46 -3.96
CA TRP A 151 7.14 12.01 -2.78
C TRP A 151 6.44 10.83 -2.05
N PRO A 152 5.11 10.81 -1.83
CA PRO A 152 4.46 9.66 -1.20
C PRO A 152 4.31 8.36 -2.04
N LEU A 153 4.67 8.32 -3.33
CA LEU A 153 4.35 7.21 -4.26
C LEU A 153 5.08 5.89 -4.03
N TYR A 154 5.94 5.82 -3.02
CA TYR A 154 6.76 4.65 -2.76
C TYR A 154 5.89 3.49 -2.37
N ALA A 155 6.29 2.32 -2.85
CA ALA A 155 5.76 1.05 -2.41
C ALA A 155 4.41 0.62 -2.97
N TYR A 156 3.97 1.07 -4.15
CA TYR A 156 2.77 0.51 -4.81
C TYR A 156 1.61 0.37 -3.81
N GLU A 157 1.39 1.42 -3.03
CA GLU A 157 0.64 1.38 -1.78
C GLU A 157 -0.81 0.98 -2.04
N ALA A 158 -1.25 0.01 -1.25
CA ALA A 158 -2.63 -0.41 -1.17
C ALA A 158 -3.09 -0.30 0.28
N LEU A 159 -4.33 0.13 0.49
CA LEU A 159 -4.88 0.29 1.83
C LEU A 159 -6.01 -0.71 2.04
N ALA A 160 -6.02 -1.35 3.21
CA ALA A 160 -7.18 -2.09 3.71
C ALA A 160 -7.65 -1.47 5.02
N TYR A 161 -8.95 -1.59 5.33
CA TYR A 161 -9.41 -1.27 6.68
C TYR A 161 -8.88 -2.31 7.67
N GLU A 162 -9.09 -3.59 7.35
CA GLU A 162 -8.65 -4.75 8.12
C GLU A 162 -8.14 -5.84 7.18
N VAL A 163 -7.20 -6.64 7.66
CA VAL A 163 -6.75 -7.88 7.00
C VAL A 163 -7.08 -9.06 7.91
N PRO A 164 -8.06 -9.89 7.54
CA PRO A 164 -8.39 -11.09 8.30
C PRO A 164 -7.21 -12.07 8.33
N SER A 165 -7.01 -12.76 9.46
CA SER A 165 -5.95 -13.76 9.62
C SER A 165 -6.01 -14.89 8.59
N LEU A 166 -7.22 -15.28 8.17
CA LEU A 166 -7.46 -16.29 7.13
C LEU A 166 -6.95 -15.87 5.74
N SER A 167 -6.73 -14.58 5.52
CA SER A 167 -6.20 -14.02 4.26
C SER A 167 -4.67 -14.06 4.20
N ILE A 168 -4.01 -14.33 5.33
CA ILE A 168 -2.55 -14.28 5.44
C ILE A 168 -2.00 -15.65 5.09
N ILE A 169 -1.18 -15.72 4.04
CA ILE A 169 -0.64 -16.96 3.49
C ILE A 169 0.54 -17.46 4.33
N CYS A 170 1.53 -16.60 4.50
CA CYS A 170 2.80 -16.94 5.14
C CYS A 170 3.54 -15.68 5.59
N ALA A 171 4.61 -15.90 6.33
CA ALA A 171 5.53 -14.86 6.77
C ALA A 171 6.98 -15.32 6.59
N ILE A 172 7.89 -14.36 6.44
CA ILE A 172 9.34 -14.60 6.47
C ILE A 172 10.02 -13.49 7.24
N GLN A 173 11.06 -13.83 8.00
CA GLN A 173 11.84 -12.85 8.72
C GLN A 173 12.60 -11.95 7.75
N CYS A 174 12.61 -10.66 8.03
CA CYS A 174 13.23 -9.63 7.21
C CYS A 174 14.14 -8.78 8.09
N LEU A 175 15.44 -8.88 7.81
CA LEU A 175 16.46 -7.98 8.35
C LEU A 175 16.58 -6.78 7.42
N ARG A 176 16.68 -5.59 8.00
CA ARG A 176 16.66 -4.32 7.26
C ARG A 176 17.76 -3.40 7.75
N GLU A 177 18.42 -2.76 6.81
CA GLU A 177 19.42 -1.75 7.06
C GLU A 177 19.17 -0.55 6.16
N ASN A 178 19.62 0.61 6.61
CA ASN A 178 19.64 1.79 5.78
C ASN A 178 20.56 1.56 4.57
N SER A 179 20.15 2.04 3.40
CA SER A 179 21.06 2.17 2.27
C SER A 179 22.04 3.31 2.52
N ASP A 180 23.29 3.16 2.09
CA ASP A 180 24.33 4.19 2.22
C ASP A 180 24.18 5.34 1.20
N SER A 181 22.97 5.57 0.69
CA SER A 181 22.71 6.50 -0.41
C SER A 181 21.45 7.32 -0.12
N PRO A 182 21.48 8.18 0.92
CA PRO A 182 20.39 9.10 1.18
C PRO A 182 20.27 10.06 -0.01
N MET A 183 19.03 10.39 -0.36
CA MET A 183 18.75 11.34 -1.43
C MET A 183 17.93 12.50 -0.88
N GLU A 184 18.37 13.69 -1.23
CA GLU A 184 17.67 14.94 -0.96
C GLU A 184 16.93 15.38 -2.23
N ILE A 185 15.65 15.70 -2.08
CA ILE A 185 14.86 16.34 -3.13
C ILE A 185 14.41 17.70 -2.66
N SER A 186 14.79 18.69 -3.45
CA SER A 186 14.29 20.06 -3.36
C SER A 186 13.53 20.41 -4.63
N CYS A 187 12.60 21.36 -4.50
CA CYS A 187 11.88 21.96 -5.61
C CYS A 187 11.69 23.44 -5.32
N ASP A 188 11.80 24.30 -6.34
CA ASP A 188 11.83 25.77 -6.19
C ASP A 188 10.57 26.35 -5.54
N ILE A 189 9.45 25.64 -5.65
CA ILE A 189 8.15 26.03 -5.06
C ILE A 189 8.00 25.57 -3.60
N SER A 190 9.00 24.89 -3.04
CA SER A 190 9.03 24.41 -1.67
C SER A 190 10.16 25.09 -0.89
N THR A 191 9.86 25.55 0.32
CA THR A 191 10.85 26.07 1.26
C THR A 191 11.59 24.97 2.03
N GLN A 192 11.17 23.71 1.90
CA GLN A 192 11.75 22.56 2.60
C GLN A 192 12.17 21.46 1.61
N SER A 193 13.42 21.02 1.72
CA SER A 193 13.88 19.79 1.09
C SER A 193 13.26 18.56 1.77
N LYS A 194 13.23 17.45 1.05
CA LYS A 194 12.76 16.16 1.51
C LYS A 194 13.90 15.15 1.45
N PHE A 195 13.96 14.26 2.44
CA PHE A 195 15.03 13.28 2.57
C PHE A 195 14.48 11.87 2.64
N SER A 196 15.05 10.98 1.83
CA SER A 196 14.68 9.58 1.80
C SER A 196 15.91 8.72 1.81
N GLU A 197 15.73 7.54 2.36
CA GLU A 197 16.78 6.56 2.53
C GLU A 197 16.17 5.20 2.19
N ASP A 198 16.63 4.61 1.08
CA ASP A 198 16.20 3.28 0.69
C ASP A 198 16.65 2.26 1.74
N LYS A 199 16.01 1.09 1.77
CA LYS A 199 16.41 0.00 2.67
C LYS A 199 17.08 -1.12 1.88
N LYS A 200 18.21 -1.59 2.39
CA LYS A 200 18.74 -2.91 2.07
C LYS A 200 18.02 -3.91 2.97
N PHE A 201 17.68 -5.07 2.43
CA PHE A 201 17.03 -6.11 3.22
C PHE A 201 17.46 -7.51 2.81
N ILE A 202 17.38 -8.42 3.78
CA ILE A 202 17.66 -9.84 3.62
C ILE A 202 16.49 -10.61 4.21
N LEU A 203 16.03 -11.62 3.47
CA LEU A 203 15.03 -12.56 3.97
C LEU A 203 15.75 -13.74 4.64
N GLU A 204 15.49 -13.95 5.92
CA GLU A 204 16.16 -14.98 6.73
C GLU A 204 15.18 -16.02 7.26
N GLY A 205 15.75 -17.18 7.65
CA GLY A 205 14.98 -18.29 8.20
C GLY A 205 14.06 -18.96 7.18
N ASP A 206 13.20 -19.84 7.67
CA ASP A 206 12.23 -20.55 6.85
C ASP A 206 10.98 -19.72 6.56
N ILE A 207 10.31 -20.01 5.44
CA ILE A 207 8.98 -19.46 5.18
C ILE A 207 8.02 -20.11 6.18
N ILE A 208 7.40 -19.29 7.03
CA ILE A 208 6.47 -19.73 8.06
C ILE A 208 5.07 -19.69 7.45
N GLU A 209 4.53 -20.84 7.08
CA GLU A 209 3.17 -20.94 6.53
C GLU A 209 2.10 -20.76 7.60
N ASN A 210 1.01 -20.07 7.25
CA ASN A 210 -0.18 -20.00 8.08
C ASN A 210 -1.08 -21.21 7.80
N LEU A 211 -1.17 -22.12 8.76
CA LEU A 211 -2.03 -23.31 8.65
C LEU A 211 -3.53 -22.99 8.62
N ASN A 212 -3.92 -21.78 9.04
CA ASN A 212 -5.31 -21.33 9.02
C ASN A 212 -5.64 -20.54 7.75
N PHE A 213 -4.72 -20.41 6.78
CA PHE A 213 -4.99 -19.72 5.52
C PHE A 213 -6.20 -20.36 4.81
N SER A 214 -7.15 -19.54 4.37
CA SER A 214 -8.29 -19.98 3.57
C SER A 214 -7.99 -19.81 2.09
N ASN A 215 -8.03 -20.92 1.36
CA ASN A 215 -7.88 -20.91 -0.09
C ASN A 215 -9.03 -20.19 -0.81
N ALA A 216 -10.17 -19.97 -0.14
CA ALA A 216 -11.30 -19.29 -0.74
C ALA A 216 -12.03 -18.38 0.24
N HIS A 217 -12.47 -17.22 -0.24
CA HIS A 217 -13.24 -16.25 0.52
C HIS A 217 -14.55 -15.98 -0.22
N THR A 218 -15.69 -16.08 0.48
CA THR A 218 -16.98 -15.66 -0.07
C THR A 218 -17.22 -14.20 0.27
N LEU A 219 -17.33 -13.35 -0.75
CA LEU A 219 -17.53 -11.91 -0.59
C LEU A 219 -18.72 -11.44 -1.40
N ARG A 220 -19.35 -10.37 -0.93
CA ARG A 220 -20.36 -9.67 -1.71
C ARG A 220 -19.67 -8.66 -2.64
N THR A 221 -19.92 -8.76 -3.94
CA THR A 221 -19.25 -7.99 -4.99
C THR A 221 -20.27 -7.26 -5.87
N GLY A 222 -19.82 -6.22 -6.56
CA GLY A 222 -20.63 -5.46 -7.52
C GLY A 222 -21.14 -4.11 -6.99
N GLU A 223 -22.04 -3.49 -7.76
CA GLU A 223 -22.67 -2.22 -7.38
C GLU A 223 -23.83 -2.45 -6.39
N LYS A 224 -24.16 -1.44 -5.58
CA LYS A 224 -25.08 -1.56 -4.43
C LYS A 224 -26.48 -2.11 -4.79
N SER A 225 -26.94 -1.91 -6.03
CA SER A 225 -28.24 -2.39 -6.54
C SER A 225 -28.17 -3.70 -7.35
N GLY A 226 -26.98 -4.26 -7.58
CA GLY A 226 -26.75 -5.47 -8.38
C GLY A 226 -25.73 -6.42 -7.76
N SER A 227 -25.58 -6.37 -6.43
CA SER A 227 -24.56 -7.14 -5.72
C SER A 227 -24.84 -8.64 -5.76
N LYS A 228 -23.79 -9.46 -5.87
CA LYS A 228 -23.87 -10.92 -5.79
C LYS A 228 -22.84 -11.47 -4.80
N TRP A 229 -23.08 -12.69 -4.33
CA TRP A 229 -22.07 -13.45 -3.60
C TRP A 229 -21.15 -14.13 -4.61
N ASP A 230 -19.87 -13.81 -4.53
CA ASP A 230 -18.82 -14.43 -5.34
C ASP A 230 -17.81 -15.14 -4.44
N GLU A 231 -17.32 -16.28 -4.93
CA GLU A 231 -16.20 -16.99 -4.35
C GLU A 231 -14.90 -16.49 -4.99
N MET A 232 -13.98 -16.03 -4.13
CA MET A 232 -12.64 -15.62 -4.49
C MET A 232 -11.70 -16.79 -4.20
N ASP A 233 -11.13 -17.40 -5.23
CA ASP A 233 -10.15 -18.49 -5.09
C ASP A 233 -8.73 -17.91 -5.06
N TYR A 234 -8.02 -18.21 -3.99
CA TYR A 234 -6.67 -17.77 -3.67
C TYR A 234 -5.64 -18.91 -3.68
N SER A 235 -6.04 -20.13 -4.09
CA SER A 235 -5.16 -21.31 -4.10
C SER A 235 -3.87 -21.06 -4.89
N LEU A 236 -3.99 -20.44 -6.08
CA LEU A 236 -2.84 -20.09 -6.91
C LEU A 236 -1.97 -18.98 -6.30
N LEU A 237 -2.57 -18.08 -5.51
CA LEU A 237 -1.84 -16.99 -4.86
C LEU A 237 -0.94 -17.52 -3.75
N LYS A 238 -1.34 -18.58 -3.05
CA LYS A 238 -0.49 -19.25 -2.06
C LYS A 238 0.81 -19.74 -2.71
N GLU A 239 0.70 -20.49 -3.79
CA GLU A 239 1.86 -21.02 -4.52
C GLU A 239 2.74 -19.89 -5.08
N GLN A 240 2.11 -18.85 -5.64
CA GLN A 240 2.80 -17.68 -6.15
C GLN A 240 3.58 -16.94 -5.06
N ALA A 241 2.99 -16.71 -3.88
CA ALA A 241 3.63 -16.02 -2.77
C ALA A 241 4.88 -16.76 -2.27
N ILE A 242 4.76 -18.07 -2.06
CA ILE A 242 5.88 -18.91 -1.61
C ILE A 242 7.02 -18.88 -2.64
N LYS A 243 6.69 -18.97 -3.93
CA LYS A 243 7.67 -18.89 -5.02
C LYS A 243 8.35 -17.53 -5.11
N GLU A 244 7.59 -16.44 -5.01
CA GLU A 244 8.13 -15.07 -5.05
C GLU A 244 9.06 -14.80 -3.87
N ILE A 245 8.67 -15.20 -2.67
CA ILE A 245 9.50 -15.08 -1.46
C ILE A 245 10.76 -15.94 -1.59
N GLY A 246 10.64 -17.20 -2.02
CA GLY A 246 11.77 -18.10 -2.23
C GLY A 246 12.80 -17.50 -3.19
N ARG A 247 12.34 -16.96 -4.33
CA ARG A 247 13.20 -16.30 -5.32
C ARG A 247 13.95 -15.09 -4.74
N VAL A 248 13.29 -14.24 -3.97
CA VAL A 248 13.94 -13.07 -3.35
C VAL A 248 14.93 -13.51 -2.27
N LYS A 249 14.57 -14.49 -1.45
CA LYS A 249 15.47 -15.10 -0.45
C LYS A 249 16.74 -15.66 -1.10
N GLU A 250 16.61 -16.39 -2.21
CA GLU A 250 17.74 -16.96 -2.96
C GLU A 250 18.68 -15.91 -3.56
N SER A 251 18.16 -14.72 -3.87
CA SER A 251 18.99 -13.61 -4.36
C SER A 251 19.88 -12.97 -3.29
N GLY A 252 19.66 -13.30 -2.01
CA GLY A 252 20.41 -12.76 -0.88
C GLY A 252 20.01 -11.32 -0.57
N GLN A 253 20.99 -10.41 -0.50
CA GLN A 253 20.74 -9.01 -0.21
C GLN A 253 20.04 -8.33 -1.38
N THR A 254 18.85 -7.80 -1.12
CA THR A 254 18.04 -7.04 -2.08
C THR A 254 17.88 -5.59 -1.59
N THR A 255 17.62 -4.67 -2.53
CA THR A 255 17.28 -3.28 -2.22
C THR A 255 15.81 -3.04 -2.52
N THR A 256 15.16 -2.22 -1.69
CA THR A 256 13.87 -1.66 -2.07
C THR A 256 14.00 -0.92 -3.42
N PRO A 257 13.00 -0.93 -4.30
CA PRO A 257 13.12 -0.36 -5.64
C PRO A 257 13.60 1.11 -5.66
N ASN A 258 14.65 1.38 -6.43
CA ASN A 258 15.03 2.73 -6.86
C ASN A 258 14.07 3.21 -7.95
N ILE A 259 12.82 3.50 -7.60
CA ILE A 259 11.88 4.03 -8.59
C ILE A 259 12.05 5.54 -8.62
N TYR A 260 12.65 6.02 -9.72
CA TYR A 260 12.70 7.40 -10.17
C TYR A 260 11.30 7.92 -10.50
N TYR A 261 10.52 8.10 -9.44
CA TYR A 261 9.61 9.23 -9.20
C TYR A 261 9.87 9.76 -7.77
N GLY A 262 11.19 9.76 -7.42
CA GLY A 262 11.92 9.98 -6.14
C GLY A 262 11.15 10.76 -5.07
N LEU A 263 10.83 10.24 -3.89
CA LEU A 263 11.56 10.29 -2.62
C LEU A 263 10.53 9.97 -1.52
N GLY A 264 10.68 9.09 -0.52
CA GLY A 264 9.53 8.86 0.38
C GLY A 264 9.73 7.94 1.57
N GLY A 265 10.64 8.31 2.48
CA GLY A 265 10.51 7.87 3.86
C GLY A 265 9.33 8.59 4.52
N LYS A 266 8.39 7.87 5.15
CA LYS A 266 7.50 8.47 6.18
C LYS A 266 8.38 8.77 7.42
N THR A 267 9.06 9.90 7.43
CA THR A 267 9.66 10.41 8.67
C THR A 267 8.53 10.68 9.66
N PHE A 268 8.57 10.03 10.82
CA PHE A 268 7.72 10.37 11.97
C PHE A 268 8.18 11.68 12.59
#